data_AF-A0A100WB11-F1
#
_entry.id   AF-A0A100WB11-F1
#
_cell.length_a   1.000
_cell.length_b   1.000
_cell.length_c   1.000
_cell.angle_alpha   90.00
_cell.angle_beta   90.00
_cell.angle_gamma   90.00
#
_symmetry.space_group_name_H-M   'P 1'
#
loop_
_entity.id
_entity.type
_entity.pdbx_description
1 polymer ?
#
loop_
_entity_poly.entity_id
_entity_poly.type
_entity_poly.pdbx_seq_one_letter_code
_entity_poly.pdbx_strand_id
1 'polypeptide(L)'
;MAVALRLSNDKTLVPVRLAAGESVRESATVHAASGFVVLEAGSTGFTVAGPARTETTRTLLRFERITAVVELPAIVDTEQQMARLRAQWENVDAFYRRVEDSNRTTHTPETVYDLAQMRILGVDTDDIPATAAGWAPAPDYLGILSPLSALVPGTLSGVPDLVAGQLDIPGVRVQVHKPAWSATETTLLVNFSVPFADARTKLVKKDPLNNRRNAKRIPVPDTKYVQLSEQVPVVLTAQTLAQAHEQVEQIAQSIRARIAEPAAVCNHCAGAGLVLANGVRERH
;
A
#
# COMPACT_ATOMS: atom_id res chain seq x y z
N MET A 1 13.62 -4.13 -13.53
CA MET A 1 13.83 -2.70 -13.84
C MET A 1 13.53 -1.91 -12.58
N ALA A 2 14.48 -1.09 -12.09
CA ALA A 2 14.29 -0.28 -10.90
C ALA A 2 13.43 0.96 -11.22
N VAL A 3 12.58 1.38 -10.29
CA VAL A 3 11.66 2.52 -10.44
C VAL A 3 12.04 3.58 -9.43
N ALA A 4 12.17 4.83 -9.86
CA ALA A 4 12.39 6.01 -9.04
C ALA A 4 11.21 6.98 -9.16
N LEU A 5 10.95 7.78 -8.14
CA LEU A 5 9.88 8.78 -8.11
C LEU A 5 10.49 10.18 -8.09
N ARG A 6 10.17 11.06 -9.03
CA ARG A 6 10.59 12.47 -9.01
C ARG A 6 9.45 13.33 -8.51
N LEU A 7 9.65 14.07 -7.43
CA LEU A 7 8.69 14.95 -6.80
C LEU A 7 8.61 16.31 -7.53
N SER A 8 7.57 17.11 -7.26
CA SER A 8 7.36 18.46 -7.81
C SER A 8 8.48 19.46 -7.49
N ASN A 9 9.21 19.24 -6.40
CA ASN A 9 10.40 20.01 -6.03
C ASN A 9 11.69 19.50 -6.68
N ASP A 10 11.58 18.72 -7.76
CA ASP A 10 12.65 18.07 -8.52
C ASP A 10 13.52 17.05 -7.74
N LYS A 11 13.17 16.76 -6.48
CA LYS A 11 13.84 15.69 -5.71
C LYS A 11 13.43 14.32 -6.24
N THR A 12 14.37 13.39 -6.27
CA THR A 12 14.10 12.02 -6.72
C THR A 12 14.24 11.02 -5.57
N LEU A 13 13.18 10.26 -5.29
CA LEU A 13 13.14 9.16 -4.34
C LEU A 13 13.43 7.84 -5.06
N VAL A 14 14.48 7.15 -4.65
CA VAL A 14 14.81 5.82 -5.17
C VAL A 14 14.60 4.79 -4.06
N PRO A 15 13.67 3.82 -4.19
CA PRO A 15 13.54 2.74 -3.23
C PRO A 15 14.79 1.85 -3.30
N VAL A 16 15.41 1.61 -2.14
CA VAL A 16 16.62 0.80 -2.04
C VAL A 16 16.43 -0.27 -0.97
N ARG A 17 16.75 -1.51 -1.32
CA ARG A 17 16.85 -2.62 -0.36
C ARG A 17 18.32 -2.88 -0.09
N LEU A 18 18.83 -2.31 0.99
CA LEU A 18 20.20 -2.54 1.45
C LEU A 18 20.30 -3.89 2.15
N ALA A 19 21.30 -4.69 1.78
CA ALA A 19 21.66 -5.89 2.52
C ALA A 19 22.39 -5.52 3.83
N ALA A 20 22.52 -6.49 4.75
CA ALA A 20 23.20 -6.26 6.02
C ALA A 20 24.66 -5.83 5.79
N GLY A 21 25.03 -4.66 6.32
CA GLY A 21 26.37 -4.08 6.18
C GLY A 21 26.58 -3.23 4.92
N GLU A 22 25.54 -3.03 4.10
CA GLU A 22 25.54 -2.04 3.02
C GLU A 22 25.09 -0.68 3.54
N SER A 23 25.71 0.39 3.03
CA SER A 23 25.32 1.76 3.33
C SER A 23 25.37 2.65 2.09
N VAL A 24 24.47 3.61 2.01
CA VAL A 24 24.47 4.61 0.94
C VAL A 24 25.52 5.66 1.28
N ARG A 25 26.34 6.06 0.30
CA ARG A 25 27.24 7.20 0.47
C ARG A 25 26.45 8.49 0.39
N GLU A 26 26.19 9.06 1.56
CA GLU A 26 25.55 10.37 1.66
C GLU A 26 26.48 11.48 1.16
N SER A 27 25.87 12.50 0.57
CA SER A 27 26.55 13.70 0.09
C SER A 27 25.63 14.91 0.21
N ALA A 28 26.07 16.08 -0.25
CA ALA A 28 25.22 17.27 -0.28
C ALA A 28 23.94 17.11 -1.12
N THR A 29 23.91 16.14 -2.04
CA THR A 29 22.79 15.91 -2.96
C THR A 29 22.18 14.50 -2.81
N VAL A 30 22.66 13.69 -1.88
CA VAL A 30 22.23 12.29 -1.68
C VAL A 30 22.03 12.05 -0.19
N HIS A 31 20.80 11.72 0.20
CA HIS A 31 20.43 11.48 1.60
C HIS A 31 19.78 10.10 1.73
N ALA A 32 20.26 9.29 2.68
CA ALA A 32 19.70 7.97 2.92
C ALA A 32 18.57 8.05 3.95
N ALA A 33 17.47 7.35 3.68
CA ALA A 33 16.37 7.19 4.60
C ALA A 33 15.94 5.71 4.65
N SER A 34 15.09 5.36 5.62
CA SER A 34 14.66 3.97 5.81
C SER A 34 13.93 3.43 4.57
N GLY A 35 14.62 2.61 3.76
CA GLY A 35 14.09 1.97 2.56
C GLY A 35 14.14 2.81 1.27
N PHE A 36 14.67 4.03 1.31
CA PHE A 36 14.77 4.89 0.13
C PHE A 36 15.95 5.86 0.21
N VAL A 37 16.44 6.30 -0.95
CA VAL A 37 17.46 7.35 -1.11
C VAL A 37 16.79 8.56 -1.72
N VAL A 38 16.98 9.72 -1.09
CA VAL A 38 16.53 11.01 -1.58
C VAL A 38 17.69 11.67 -2.33
N LEU A 39 17.45 12.02 -3.58
CA LEU A 39 18.39 12.72 -4.44
C LEU A 39 17.88 14.15 -4.64
N GLU A 40 18.73 15.14 -4.41
CA GLU A 40 18.42 16.54 -4.70
C GLU A 40 18.33 16.79 -6.21
N ALA A 41 17.65 17.87 -6.58
CA ALA A 41 17.45 18.26 -7.98
C ALA A 41 18.78 18.31 -8.75
N GLY A 42 18.82 17.70 -9.94
CA GLY A 42 20.01 17.65 -10.78
C GLY A 42 20.99 16.51 -10.49
N SER A 43 20.74 15.68 -9.48
CA SER A 43 21.54 14.48 -9.23
C SER A 43 21.36 13.44 -10.34
N THR A 44 22.44 12.72 -10.69
CA THR A 44 22.42 11.68 -11.73
C THR A 44 22.38 10.25 -11.16
N GLY A 45 22.69 10.07 -9.87
CA GLY A 45 22.79 8.74 -9.27
C GLY A 45 23.32 8.78 -7.85
N PHE A 46 23.59 7.60 -7.30
CA PHE A 46 24.20 7.44 -5.97
C PHE A 46 25.04 6.16 -5.90
N THR A 47 25.88 6.07 -4.88
CA THR A 47 26.75 4.91 -4.64
C THR A 47 26.35 4.20 -3.35
N VAL A 48 26.27 2.88 -3.41
CA VAL A 48 26.13 2.02 -2.23
C VAL A 48 27.47 1.37 -1.95
N ALA A 49 27.99 1.58 -0.74
CA ALA A 49 29.15 0.89 -0.22
C ALA A 49 28.71 -0.46 0.38
N GLY A 50 29.36 -1.53 -0.05
CA GLY A 50 29.21 -2.85 0.53
C GLY A 50 30.05 -3.04 1.79
N PRO A 51 29.94 -4.21 2.45
CA PRO A 51 30.68 -4.50 3.67
C PRO A 51 32.19 -4.52 3.42
N ALA A 52 32.97 -4.02 4.38
CA ALA A 52 34.42 -4.00 4.30
C ALA A 52 34.98 -5.42 4.19
N ARG A 53 35.78 -5.67 3.15
CA ARG A 53 36.46 -6.94 2.90
C ARG A 53 37.94 -6.78 3.19
N THR A 54 38.46 -7.64 4.05
CA THR A 54 39.90 -7.75 4.25
C THR A 54 40.44 -8.86 3.35
N GLU A 55 41.38 -8.52 2.49
CA GLU A 55 42.21 -9.48 1.79
C GLU A 55 43.59 -9.55 2.44
N THR A 56 44.08 -10.78 2.65
CA THR A 56 45.44 -11.02 3.14
C THR A 56 46.25 -11.62 2.01
N THR A 57 47.15 -10.83 1.44
CA THR A 57 48.10 -11.30 0.44
C THR A 57 49.37 -11.74 1.16
N ARG A 58 49.76 -13.00 0.97
CA ARG A 58 51.03 -13.54 1.47
C ARG A 58 52.00 -13.65 0.31
N THR A 59 53.11 -12.94 0.39
CA THR A 59 54.19 -13.01 -0.59
C THR A 59 55.38 -13.71 0.04
N LEU A 60 55.84 -14.79 -0.60
CA LEU A 60 57.08 -15.44 -0.18
C LEU A 60 58.25 -14.47 -0.36
N LEU A 61 59.01 -14.22 0.70
CA LEU A 61 60.25 -13.46 0.62
C LEU A 61 61.43 -14.41 0.36
N ARG A 62 61.57 -15.46 1.17
CA ARG A 62 62.65 -16.46 1.08
C ARG A 62 62.40 -17.64 2.01
N PHE A 63 63.18 -18.70 1.87
CA PHE A 63 63.32 -19.76 2.84
C PHE A 63 64.65 -19.61 3.58
N GLU A 64 64.60 -19.57 4.92
CA GLU A 64 65.77 -19.47 5.77
C GLU A 64 66.07 -20.83 6.40
N ARG A 65 67.33 -21.28 6.31
CA ARG A 65 67.74 -22.57 6.85
C ARG A 65 67.77 -22.51 8.39
N ILE A 66 66.99 -23.36 9.06
CA ILE A 66 66.89 -23.41 10.53
C ILE A 66 67.86 -24.38 11.18
N THR A 67 68.47 -25.28 10.41
CA THR A 67 69.43 -26.28 10.91
C THR A 67 70.73 -26.18 10.11
N ALA A 68 71.88 -26.18 10.78
CA ALA A 68 73.18 -26.05 10.12
C ALA A 68 73.59 -27.36 9.44
N VAL A 69 73.22 -27.54 8.18
CA VAL A 69 73.67 -28.63 7.30
C VAL A 69 74.64 -28.05 6.27
N VAL A 70 75.91 -28.46 6.31
CA VAL A 70 77.02 -27.83 5.54
C VAL A 70 76.75 -27.81 4.03
N GLU A 71 76.05 -28.81 3.51
CA GLU A 71 75.79 -29.00 2.07
C GLU A 71 74.58 -28.23 1.53
N LEU A 72 73.75 -27.64 2.41
CA LEU A 72 72.53 -26.90 2.04
C LEU A 72 72.76 -25.38 2.08
N PRO A 73 72.21 -24.58 1.14
CA PRO A 73 72.31 -23.12 1.19
C PRO A 73 71.68 -22.51 2.46
N ALA A 74 72.23 -21.41 2.99
CA ALA A 74 71.65 -20.75 4.16
C ALA A 74 70.31 -20.05 3.86
N ILE A 75 70.13 -19.55 2.63
CA ILE A 75 68.94 -18.84 2.15
C ILE A 75 68.57 -19.37 0.77
N VAL A 76 67.27 -19.53 0.51
CA VAL A 76 66.71 -19.88 -0.80
C VAL A 76 65.63 -18.87 -1.16
N ASP A 77 65.85 -18.09 -2.21
CA ASP A 77 65.03 -16.89 -2.47
C ASP A 77 63.76 -17.17 -3.28
N THR A 78 63.61 -18.36 -3.86
CA THR A 78 62.47 -18.68 -4.76
C THR A 78 61.93 -20.09 -4.55
N GLU A 79 60.64 -20.30 -4.83
CA GLU A 79 60.04 -21.65 -4.80
C GLU A 79 60.67 -22.59 -5.83
N GLN A 80 61.14 -22.08 -6.97
CA GLN A 80 61.80 -22.89 -8.00
C GLN A 80 63.14 -23.45 -7.52
N GLN A 81 63.93 -22.67 -6.77
CA GLN A 81 65.17 -23.16 -6.17
C GLN A 81 64.89 -24.17 -5.05
N MET A 82 63.84 -23.94 -4.25
CA MET A 82 63.42 -24.89 -3.22
C MET A 82 62.94 -26.22 -3.83
N ALA A 83 62.22 -26.17 -4.96
CA ALA A 83 61.79 -27.36 -5.69
C ALA A 83 62.98 -28.18 -6.22
N ARG A 84 64.08 -27.52 -6.64
CA ARG A 84 65.31 -28.21 -7.04
C ARG A 84 65.98 -28.93 -5.88
N LEU A 85 66.01 -28.31 -4.69
CA LEU A 85 66.54 -28.97 -3.48
C LEU A 85 65.68 -30.17 -3.07
N ARG A 86 64.35 -30.04 -3.11
CA ARG A 86 63.41 -31.16 -2.85
C ARG A 86 63.61 -32.36 -3.79
N ALA A 87 64.08 -32.14 -5.01
CA ALA A 87 64.34 -33.21 -5.96
C ALA A 87 65.67 -33.95 -5.71
N GLN A 88 66.59 -33.33 -4.98
CA GLN A 88 67.93 -33.88 -4.74
C GLN A 88 68.09 -34.46 -3.34
N TRP A 89 67.22 -34.08 -2.41
CA TRP A 89 67.35 -34.37 -0.99
C TRP A 89 65.99 -34.73 -0.40
N GLU A 90 65.96 -35.81 0.38
CA GLU A 90 64.77 -36.18 1.14
C GLU A 90 64.61 -35.28 2.38
N ASN A 91 63.39 -34.85 2.67
CA ASN A 91 63.03 -34.05 3.85
C ASN A 91 63.66 -32.64 3.94
N VAL A 92 64.08 -32.04 2.82
CA VAL A 92 64.68 -30.68 2.81
C VAL A 92 63.80 -29.65 3.50
N ASP A 93 62.48 -29.73 3.32
CA ASP A 93 61.54 -28.79 3.92
C ASP A 93 61.64 -28.73 5.45
N ALA A 94 62.10 -29.79 6.12
CA ALA A 94 62.32 -29.80 7.56
C ALA A 94 63.51 -28.93 8.01
N PHE A 95 64.44 -28.62 7.09
CA PHE A 95 65.61 -27.79 7.36
C PHE A 95 65.40 -26.30 7.06
N TYR A 96 64.26 -25.92 6.46
CA TYR A 96 63.99 -24.55 6.05
C TYR A 96 62.69 -24.02 6.65
N ARG A 97 62.75 -22.77 7.12
CA ARG A 97 61.59 -21.98 7.51
C ARG A 97 61.21 -21.05 6.37
N ARG A 98 59.96 -21.10 5.97
CA ARG A 98 59.38 -20.17 4.99
C ARG A 98 59.17 -18.81 5.65
N VAL A 99 59.79 -17.76 5.10
CA VAL A 99 59.61 -16.37 5.51
C VAL A 99 58.71 -15.70 4.48
N GLU A 100 57.52 -15.31 4.93
CA GLU A 100 56.53 -14.62 4.12
C GLU A 100 56.32 -13.21 4.66
N ASP A 101 56.11 -12.27 3.76
CA ASP A 101 55.50 -11.00 4.11
C ASP A 101 53.97 -11.14 4.00
N SER A 102 53.26 -10.60 4.97
CA SER A 102 51.80 -10.62 4.99
C SER A 102 51.31 -9.19 4.98
N ASN A 103 50.79 -8.76 3.83
CA ASN A 103 50.10 -7.50 3.73
C ASN A 103 48.60 -7.72 3.84
N ARG A 104 47.98 -6.96 4.74
CA ARG A 104 46.54 -6.96 4.97
C ARG A 104 45.96 -5.68 4.39
N THR A 105 45.16 -5.80 3.34
CA THR A 105 44.46 -4.66 2.74
C THR A 105 42.97 -4.80 3.01
N THR A 106 42.34 -3.72 3.45
CA THR A 106 40.90 -3.66 3.64
C THR A 106 40.32 -2.74 2.58
N HIS A 107 39.35 -3.22 1.81
CA HIS A 107 38.66 -2.44 0.80
C HIS A 107 37.14 -2.56 0.97
N THR A 108 36.40 -1.52 0.58
CA THR A 108 34.94 -1.52 0.57
C THR A 108 34.47 -1.55 -0.88
N PRO A 109 33.83 -2.64 -1.35
CA PRO A 109 33.30 -2.68 -2.71
C PRO A 109 32.19 -1.64 -2.87
N GLU A 110 32.09 -1.02 -4.03
CA GLU A 110 31.12 0.03 -4.32
C GLU A 110 30.27 -0.33 -5.53
N THR A 111 28.96 -0.10 -5.43
CA THR A 111 28.00 -0.26 -6.52
C THR A 111 27.40 1.09 -6.85
N VAL A 112 27.53 1.52 -8.11
CA VAL A 112 26.98 2.79 -8.59
C VAL A 112 25.61 2.57 -9.21
N TYR A 113 24.62 3.35 -8.79
CA TYR A 113 23.27 3.37 -9.32
C TYR A 113 23.05 4.65 -10.13
N ASP A 114 22.80 4.49 -11.43
CA ASP A 114 22.52 5.59 -12.36
C ASP A 114 21.01 5.73 -12.59
N LEU A 115 20.48 6.95 -12.42
CA LEU A 115 19.08 7.25 -12.68
C LEU A 115 18.69 7.06 -14.16
N ALA A 116 19.62 7.20 -15.10
CA ALA A 116 19.36 6.98 -16.52
C ALA A 116 18.96 5.52 -16.83
N GLN A 117 19.33 4.59 -15.95
CA GLN A 117 18.99 3.17 -16.05
C GLN A 117 17.67 2.83 -15.33
N MET A 118 17.03 3.81 -14.69
CA MET A 118 15.80 3.63 -13.93
C MET A 118 14.59 4.21 -14.65
N ARG A 119 13.42 3.63 -14.38
CA ARG A 119 12.16 4.26 -14.77
C ARG A 119 11.86 5.38 -13.79
N ILE A 120 11.83 6.64 -14.24
CA ILE A 120 11.48 7.77 -13.40
C ILE A 120 10.00 8.08 -13.57
N LEU A 121 9.25 8.09 -12.47
CA LEU A 121 7.84 8.50 -12.43
C LEU A 121 7.77 9.92 -11.85
N GLY A 122 7.27 10.88 -12.63
CA GLY A 122 7.00 12.23 -12.14
C GLY A 122 5.79 12.23 -11.21
N VAL A 123 5.93 12.88 -10.06
CA VAL A 123 4.97 12.94 -8.96
C VAL A 123 4.79 14.42 -8.61
N ASP A 124 3.67 15.00 -9.01
CA ASP A 124 3.24 16.28 -8.45
C ASP A 124 2.43 16.03 -7.16
N THR A 125 2.96 16.46 -6.02
CA THR A 125 2.31 16.26 -4.71
C THR A 125 1.21 17.27 -4.42
N ASP A 126 1.14 18.36 -5.19
CA ASP A 126 0.24 19.48 -4.88
C ASP A 126 -1.13 19.36 -5.58
N ASP A 127 -1.30 18.31 -6.39
CA ASP A 127 -2.34 18.23 -7.43
C ASP A 127 -3.32 17.03 -7.29
N ILE A 128 -3.22 16.25 -6.20
CA ILE A 128 -4.14 15.12 -5.96
C ILE A 128 -5.37 15.62 -5.18
N PRO A 129 -6.59 15.58 -5.74
CA PRO A 129 -7.76 16.02 -5.03
C PRO A 129 -8.10 15.06 -3.89
N ALA A 130 -8.62 15.57 -2.76
CA ALA A 130 -9.06 14.74 -1.63
C ALA A 130 -10.12 13.69 -2.02
N THR A 131 -10.87 13.95 -3.10
CA THR A 131 -11.85 13.03 -3.70
C THR A 131 -11.21 11.79 -4.35
N ALA A 132 -9.89 11.75 -4.52
CA ALA A 132 -9.14 10.58 -4.99
C ALA A 132 -8.84 9.55 -3.88
N ALA A 133 -9.26 9.81 -2.63
CA ALA A 133 -9.13 8.84 -1.56
C ALA A 133 -9.78 7.50 -1.95
N GLY A 134 -9.02 6.41 -1.84
CA GLY A 134 -9.49 5.08 -2.24
C GLY A 134 -9.39 4.76 -3.73
N TRP A 135 -8.92 5.68 -4.58
CA TRP A 135 -8.62 5.43 -6.00
C TRP A 135 -7.26 4.74 -6.16
N ALA A 136 -7.22 3.63 -6.88
CA ALA A 136 -5.99 2.93 -7.24
C ALA A 136 -5.88 2.76 -8.76
N PRO A 137 -4.74 3.11 -9.39
CA PRO A 137 -4.56 2.95 -10.83
C PRO A 137 -4.55 1.47 -11.23
N ALA A 138 -5.05 1.17 -12.42
CA ALA A 138 -5.00 -0.17 -12.97
C ALA A 138 -3.54 -0.59 -13.28
N PRO A 139 -3.15 -1.87 -13.05
CA PRO A 139 -1.78 -2.33 -13.21
C PRO A 139 -1.17 -2.03 -14.59
N ASP A 140 -1.98 -2.10 -15.64
CA ASP A 140 -1.53 -1.89 -17.03
C ASP A 140 -1.09 -0.45 -17.31
N TYR A 141 -1.54 0.49 -16.49
CA TYR A 141 -1.20 1.91 -16.60
C TYR A 141 -0.05 2.30 -15.67
N LEU A 142 0.50 1.34 -14.91
CA LEU A 142 1.64 1.58 -14.04
C LEU A 142 2.90 1.94 -14.84
N GLY A 143 3.25 3.22 -14.75
CA GLY A 143 4.45 3.86 -15.25
C GLY A 143 4.38 4.39 -16.68
N ILE A 144 3.18 4.51 -17.24
CA ILE A 144 2.95 5.50 -18.28
C ILE A 144 3.25 6.87 -17.65
N LEU A 145 3.98 7.74 -18.37
CA LEU A 145 4.21 9.11 -17.93
C LEU A 145 2.87 9.84 -17.92
N SER A 146 2.28 9.99 -16.73
CA SER A 146 1.05 10.72 -16.50
C SER A 146 1.30 11.70 -15.36
N PRO A 147 0.82 12.95 -15.46
CA PRO A 147 0.80 13.83 -14.30
C PRO A 147 -0.06 13.18 -13.20
N LEU A 148 0.29 13.34 -11.92
CA LEU A 148 -0.50 12.77 -10.82
C LEU A 148 -1.90 13.38 -10.69
N SER A 149 -2.12 14.57 -11.25
CA SER A 149 -3.46 15.14 -11.47
C SER A 149 -4.28 14.39 -12.52
N ALA A 150 -3.62 13.72 -13.47
CA ALA A 150 -4.28 12.81 -14.40
C ALA A 150 -4.45 11.44 -13.75
N LEU A 151 -5.62 11.26 -13.13
CA LEU A 151 -6.06 9.98 -12.61
C LEU A 151 -6.32 9.02 -13.78
N VAL A 152 -5.33 8.17 -14.05
CA VAL A 152 -5.40 7.10 -15.03
C VAL A 152 -6.53 6.11 -14.70
N PRO A 153 -7.01 5.32 -15.69
CA PRO A 153 -7.98 4.27 -15.44
C PRO A 153 -7.60 3.41 -14.23
N GLY A 154 -8.60 3.10 -13.42
CA GLY A 154 -8.35 2.56 -12.09
C GLY A 154 -9.60 2.06 -11.39
N THR A 155 -9.41 1.73 -10.13
CA THR A 155 -10.42 1.16 -9.25
C THR A 155 -10.67 2.06 -8.05
N LEU A 156 -11.92 2.45 -7.82
CA LEU A 156 -12.37 3.12 -6.62
C LEU A 156 -12.79 2.09 -5.58
N SER A 157 -12.14 2.12 -4.41
CA SER A 157 -12.47 1.28 -3.25
C SER A 157 -13.33 2.05 -2.24
N GLY A 158 -14.01 1.32 -1.34
CA GLY A 158 -14.86 1.93 -0.31
C GLY A 158 -16.19 2.46 -0.85
N VAL A 159 -16.64 1.95 -2.00
CA VAL A 159 -17.88 2.37 -2.66
C VAL A 159 -19.11 2.30 -1.74
N PRO A 160 -19.30 1.26 -0.91
CA PRO A 160 -20.44 1.21 0.02
C PRO A 160 -20.46 2.37 1.03
N ASP A 161 -19.29 2.78 1.52
CA ASP A 161 -19.17 3.91 2.46
C ASP A 161 -19.43 5.25 1.76
N LEU A 162 -18.98 5.40 0.50
CA LEU A 162 -19.26 6.58 -0.30
C LEU A 162 -20.76 6.73 -0.59
N VAL A 163 -21.43 5.62 -0.97
CA VAL A 163 -22.89 5.59 -1.16
C VAL A 163 -23.62 5.90 0.16
N ALA A 164 -23.19 5.29 1.27
CA ALA A 164 -23.78 5.54 2.59
C ALA A 164 -23.64 7.02 3.00
N GLY A 165 -22.48 7.64 2.75
CA GLY A 165 -22.26 9.08 3.00
C GLY A 165 -23.19 9.97 2.18
N GLN A 166 -23.54 9.59 0.94
CA GLN A 166 -24.53 10.33 0.15
C GLN A 166 -25.96 10.13 0.65
N LEU A 167 -26.25 9.06 1.40
CA LEU A 167 -27.57 8.77 1.96
C LEU A 167 -27.79 9.33 3.37
N ASP A 168 -26.86 10.14 3.88
CA ASP A 168 -26.99 10.84 5.17
C ASP A 168 -28.01 11.99 5.08
N ILE A 169 -29.29 11.62 5.07
CA ILE A 169 -30.43 12.54 5.03
C ILE A 169 -31.31 12.35 6.27
N PRO A 170 -32.01 13.40 6.75
CA PRO A 170 -32.85 13.31 7.94
C PRO A 170 -33.89 12.18 7.85
N GLY A 171 -33.93 11.32 8.87
CA GLY A 171 -34.89 10.21 8.96
C GLY A 171 -34.46 8.91 8.28
N VAL A 172 -33.26 8.88 7.68
CA VAL A 172 -32.64 7.67 7.11
C VAL A 172 -31.43 7.28 7.95
N ARG A 173 -31.25 5.98 8.19
CA ARG A 173 -30.10 5.38 8.86
C ARG A 173 -29.55 4.27 7.97
N VAL A 174 -28.31 4.40 7.56
CA VAL A 174 -27.63 3.41 6.72
C VAL A 174 -26.63 2.61 7.57
N GLN A 175 -26.62 1.30 7.38
CA GLN A 175 -25.65 0.38 7.96
C GLN A 175 -24.96 -0.40 6.83
N VAL A 176 -23.65 -0.21 6.72
CA VAL A 176 -22.80 -0.94 5.78
C VAL A 176 -22.38 -2.26 6.44
N HIS A 177 -22.72 -3.40 5.82
CA HIS A 177 -22.17 -4.67 6.28
C HIS A 177 -20.74 -4.83 5.80
N LYS A 178 -19.88 -5.49 6.58
CA LYS A 178 -18.53 -5.79 6.10
C LYS A 178 -18.62 -6.87 5.00
N PRO A 179 -18.01 -6.66 3.83
CA PRO A 179 -17.90 -7.72 2.82
C PRO A 179 -17.13 -8.91 3.39
N ALA A 180 -17.48 -10.11 2.93
CA ALA A 180 -16.59 -11.26 3.07
C ALA A 180 -15.29 -11.01 2.28
N TRP A 181 -14.20 -11.69 2.64
CA TRP A 181 -12.83 -11.42 2.14
C TRP A 181 -12.68 -11.49 0.60
N SER A 182 -13.63 -12.08 -0.12
CA SER A 182 -13.64 -12.17 -1.59
C SER A 182 -14.94 -11.64 -2.23
N ALA A 183 -15.79 -10.95 -1.47
CA ALA A 183 -17.06 -10.47 -2.00
C ALA A 183 -16.85 -9.25 -2.91
N THR A 184 -17.40 -9.32 -4.12
CA THR A 184 -17.45 -8.20 -5.08
C THR A 184 -18.53 -7.19 -4.74
N GLU A 185 -19.50 -7.60 -3.93
CA GLU A 185 -20.63 -6.80 -3.50
C GLU A 185 -20.81 -6.87 -1.97
N THR A 186 -21.42 -5.84 -1.42
CA THR A 186 -21.78 -5.71 -0.02
C THR A 186 -23.22 -5.27 0.11
N THR A 187 -23.90 -5.82 1.10
CA THR A 187 -25.26 -5.41 1.44
C THR A 187 -25.25 -4.12 2.26
N LEU A 188 -25.89 -3.08 1.76
CA LEU A 188 -26.33 -1.90 2.51
C LEU A 188 -27.70 -2.18 3.12
N LEU A 189 -27.81 -2.05 4.44
CA LEU A 189 -29.11 -1.99 5.13
C LEU A 189 -29.49 -0.53 5.35
N VAL A 190 -30.56 -0.09 4.68
CA VAL A 190 -31.08 1.27 4.73
C VAL A 190 -32.40 1.25 5.51
N ASN A 191 -32.37 1.80 6.71
CA ASN A 191 -33.55 1.94 7.57
C ASN A 191 -34.09 3.36 7.45
N PHE A 192 -35.36 3.55 7.11
CA PHE A 192 -35.94 4.89 6.98
C PHE A 192 -37.32 4.98 7.63
N SER A 193 -37.65 6.14 8.17
CA SER A 193 -38.95 6.39 8.80
C SER A 193 -39.99 6.78 7.75
N VAL A 194 -41.13 6.09 7.75
CA VAL A 194 -42.28 6.43 6.91
C VAL A 194 -43.43 6.90 7.81
N PRO A 195 -44.13 8.00 7.46
CA PRO A 195 -45.35 8.39 8.17
C PRO A 195 -46.40 7.30 7.96
N PHE A 196 -46.85 6.69 9.06
CA PHE A 196 -47.90 5.67 9.05
C PHE A 196 -49.18 6.24 9.63
N ALA A 197 -50.19 6.41 8.79
CA ALA A 197 -51.53 6.72 9.22
C ALA A 197 -52.33 5.42 9.37
N ASP A 198 -52.18 4.70 10.49
CA ASP A 198 -53.15 3.65 10.80
C ASP A 198 -54.49 4.32 11.09
N ALA A 199 -55.51 4.01 10.29
CA ALA A 199 -56.86 4.50 10.55
C ALA A 199 -57.40 4.03 11.92
N ARG A 200 -56.79 3.01 12.54
CA ARG A 200 -57.20 2.41 13.83
C ARG A 200 -56.49 3.00 15.06
N THR A 201 -55.38 3.74 14.93
CA THR A 201 -54.69 4.37 16.07
C THR A 201 -54.90 5.89 16.14
N LYS A 202 -56.17 6.34 16.23
CA LYS A 202 -56.48 7.66 16.81
C LYS A 202 -56.25 7.64 18.33
N LEU A 203 -55.03 7.35 18.80
CA LEU A 203 -54.67 7.54 20.20
C LEU A 203 -54.22 8.98 20.40
N VAL A 204 -55.21 9.84 20.59
CA VAL A 204 -54.94 11.25 20.71
C VAL A 204 -54.44 11.56 22.11
N LYS A 205 -53.13 11.83 22.27
CA LYS A 205 -52.58 12.30 23.53
C LYS A 205 -53.21 13.65 23.88
N LYS A 206 -53.55 13.81 25.17
CA LYS A 206 -53.94 15.10 25.74
C LYS A 206 -52.74 16.03 25.58
N ASP A 207 -52.95 17.24 25.06
CA ASP A 207 -51.89 18.24 24.97
C ASP A 207 -51.22 18.40 26.36
N PRO A 208 -49.91 18.09 26.48
CA PRO A 208 -49.22 18.09 27.77
C PRO A 208 -49.10 19.48 28.39
N LEU A 209 -49.34 20.55 27.61
CA LEU A 209 -49.35 21.94 28.10
C LEU A 209 -50.74 22.40 28.55
N ASN A 210 -51.78 21.57 28.38
CA ASN A 210 -53.17 21.94 28.69
C ASN A 210 -53.79 20.98 29.72
N ASN A 211 -53.81 21.41 30.99
CA ASN A 211 -54.33 20.62 32.10
C ASN A 211 -55.87 20.56 32.17
N ARG A 212 -56.60 21.34 31.35
CA ARG A 212 -58.08 21.36 31.37
C ARG A 212 -58.66 19.98 31.01
N ARG A 213 -59.77 19.60 31.64
CA ARG A 213 -60.39 18.27 31.49
C ARG A 213 -60.81 17.97 30.02
N ASN A 214 -61.05 19.01 29.23
CA ASN A 214 -61.43 18.95 27.81
C ASN A 214 -60.34 19.49 26.87
N ALA A 215 -59.06 19.16 27.12
CA ALA A 215 -57.97 19.60 26.23
C ALA A 215 -58.15 19.03 24.81
N LYS A 216 -57.94 19.88 23.80
CA LYS A 216 -58.05 19.52 22.39
C LYS A 216 -57.01 18.45 22.08
N ARG A 217 -57.49 17.36 21.54
CA ARG A 217 -56.76 16.15 21.19
C ARG A 217 -55.99 16.43 19.87
N ILE A 218 -54.65 16.41 19.89
CA ILE A 218 -53.79 16.69 18.72
C ILE A 218 -53.35 15.38 18.05
N PRO A 219 -53.47 15.22 16.72
CA PRO A 219 -52.98 14.04 16.03
C PRO A 219 -51.47 13.91 16.19
N VAL A 220 -51.01 12.75 16.67
CA VAL A 220 -49.59 12.40 16.70
C VAL A 220 -49.34 11.55 15.47
N PRO A 221 -48.50 11.99 14.51
CA PRO A 221 -48.09 11.14 13.42
C PRO A 221 -47.29 9.96 13.98
N ASP A 222 -47.75 8.73 13.73
CA ASP A 222 -47.02 7.52 14.09
C ASP A 222 -45.98 7.27 12.98
N THR A 223 -44.70 7.26 13.33
CA THR A 223 -43.62 6.97 12.37
C THR A 223 -43.17 5.54 12.56
N LYS A 224 -43.28 4.72 11.51
CA LYS A 224 -42.76 3.35 11.51
C LYS A 224 -41.50 3.28 10.67
N TYR A 225 -40.55 2.47 11.10
CA TYR A 225 -39.31 2.23 10.36
C TYR A 225 -39.52 1.11 9.34
N VAL A 226 -39.10 1.37 8.11
CA VAL A 226 -39.03 0.39 7.03
C VAL A 226 -37.55 0.11 6.75
N GLN A 227 -37.23 -1.16 6.53
CA GLN A 227 -35.88 -1.60 6.20
C GLN A 227 -35.81 -1.98 4.71
N LEU A 228 -34.87 -1.39 4.00
CA LEU A 228 -34.47 -1.71 2.64
C LEU A 228 -33.08 -2.36 2.67
N SER A 229 -32.94 -3.49 2.00
CA SER A 229 -31.66 -4.18 1.80
C SER A 229 -31.25 -4.02 0.35
N GLU A 230 -30.07 -3.45 0.09
CA GLU A 230 -29.55 -3.24 -1.27
C GLU A 230 -28.13 -3.76 -1.43
N GLN A 231 -27.86 -4.42 -2.56
CA GLN A 231 -26.51 -4.85 -2.92
C GLN A 231 -25.78 -3.72 -3.65
N VAL A 232 -24.59 -3.38 -3.16
CA VAL A 232 -23.73 -2.33 -3.72
C VAL A 232 -22.33 -2.91 -3.97
N PRO A 233 -21.69 -2.61 -5.11
CA PRO A 233 -20.33 -3.06 -5.38
C PRO A 233 -19.35 -2.55 -4.32
N VAL A 234 -18.39 -3.38 -3.93
CA VAL A 234 -17.32 -3.00 -2.98
C VAL A 234 -16.29 -2.10 -3.65
N VAL A 235 -16.07 -2.33 -4.95
CA VAL A 235 -15.09 -1.64 -5.79
C VAL A 235 -15.73 -1.31 -7.13
N LEU A 236 -15.41 -0.15 -7.69
CA LEU A 236 -15.81 0.24 -9.05
C LEU A 236 -14.57 0.43 -9.93
N THR A 237 -14.60 -0.11 -11.14
CA THR A 237 -13.55 0.13 -12.15
C THR A 237 -14.03 1.20 -13.13
N ALA A 238 -13.24 2.24 -13.36
CA ALA A 238 -13.60 3.29 -14.32
C ALA A 238 -12.38 3.86 -15.05
N GLN A 239 -12.61 4.55 -16.17
CA GLN A 239 -11.54 5.18 -16.95
C GLN A 239 -11.05 6.48 -16.31
N THR A 240 -11.89 7.11 -15.48
CA THR A 240 -11.56 8.33 -14.74
C THR A 240 -12.21 8.30 -13.36
N LEU A 241 -11.65 9.06 -12.42
CA LEU A 241 -12.24 9.25 -11.09
C LEU A 241 -13.64 9.88 -11.15
N ALA A 242 -13.84 10.84 -12.06
CA ALA A 242 -15.14 11.50 -12.23
C ALA A 242 -16.25 10.51 -12.59
N GLN A 243 -15.96 9.58 -13.52
CA GLN A 243 -16.90 8.52 -13.89
C GLN A 243 -17.19 7.57 -12.72
N ALA A 244 -16.19 7.25 -11.90
CA ALA A 244 -16.41 6.41 -10.73
C ALA A 244 -17.33 7.10 -9.71
N HIS A 245 -17.15 8.40 -9.45
CA HIS A 245 -18.04 9.16 -8.58
C HIS A 245 -19.44 9.34 -9.15
N GLU A 246 -19.57 9.51 -10.47
CA GLU A 246 -20.87 9.55 -11.14
C GLU A 246 -21.62 8.22 -10.96
N GLN A 247 -20.93 7.08 -11.04
CA GLN A 247 -21.53 5.77 -10.76
C GLN A 247 -21.97 5.63 -9.29
N VAL A 248 -21.16 6.11 -8.34
CA VAL A 248 -21.56 6.17 -6.92
C VAL A 248 -22.83 6.99 -6.76
N GLU A 249 -22.91 8.16 -7.42
CA GLU A 249 -24.08 9.02 -7.38
C GLU A 249 -25.32 8.35 -7.97
N GLN A 250 -25.18 7.67 -9.12
CA GLN A 250 -26.28 6.93 -9.73
C GLN A 250 -26.81 5.83 -8.80
N ILE A 251 -25.95 5.11 -8.08
CA ILE A 251 -26.35 4.10 -7.08
C ILE A 251 -27.09 4.77 -5.91
N ALA A 252 -26.57 5.88 -5.39
CA ALA A 252 -27.24 6.59 -4.29
C ALA A 252 -28.61 7.14 -4.73
N GLN A 253 -28.72 7.68 -5.94
CA GLN A 253 -29.97 8.18 -6.50
C GLN A 253 -31.00 7.06 -6.69
N SER A 254 -30.60 5.87 -7.14
CA SER A 254 -31.51 4.72 -7.27
C SER A 254 -32.04 4.27 -5.91
N ILE A 255 -31.20 4.24 -4.87
CA ILE A 255 -31.62 3.93 -3.50
C ILE A 255 -32.59 5.01 -2.98
N ARG A 256 -32.30 6.30 -3.20
CA ARG A 256 -33.21 7.41 -2.82
C ARG A 256 -34.56 7.29 -3.50
N ALA A 257 -34.60 6.94 -4.78
CA ALA A 257 -35.85 6.75 -5.51
C ALA A 257 -36.69 5.63 -4.86
N ARG A 258 -36.05 4.54 -4.42
CA ARG A 258 -36.73 3.44 -3.71
C ARG A 258 -37.20 3.81 -2.31
N ILE A 259 -36.46 4.65 -1.59
CA ILE A 259 -36.91 5.20 -0.29
C ILE A 259 -38.17 6.05 -0.47
N ALA A 260 -38.27 6.78 -1.59
CA ALA A 260 -39.41 7.63 -1.90
C ALA A 260 -40.66 6.85 -2.36
N GLU A 261 -40.55 5.54 -2.63
CA GLU A 261 -41.70 4.71 -2.99
C GLU A 261 -42.67 4.57 -1.79
N PRO A 262 -43.99 4.51 -2.05
CA PRO A 262 -44.96 4.31 -0.99
C PRO A 262 -44.78 2.94 -0.31
N ALA A 263 -44.77 2.94 1.03
CA ALA A 263 -44.82 1.72 1.81
C ALA A 263 -46.27 1.23 1.96
N ALA A 264 -46.48 -0.08 1.82
CA ALA A 264 -47.77 -0.75 1.98
C ALA A 264 -47.74 -1.68 3.20
N VAL A 265 -48.93 -1.96 3.77
CA VAL A 265 -49.07 -2.95 4.84
C VAL A 265 -49.07 -4.34 4.21
N CYS A 266 -48.12 -5.19 4.59
CA CYS A 266 -48.13 -6.58 4.16
C CYS A 266 -48.96 -7.45 5.12
N ASN A 267 -50.17 -7.81 4.71
CA ASN A 267 -51.08 -8.64 5.53
C ASN A 267 -50.68 -10.13 5.59
N HIS A 268 -49.77 -10.57 4.72
CA HIS A 268 -49.39 -11.99 4.56
C HIS A 268 -47.90 -12.26 4.88
N CYS A 269 -47.14 -11.23 5.23
CA CYS A 269 -45.76 -11.39 5.71
C CYS A 269 -45.80 -11.91 7.16
N ALA A 270 -44.74 -12.58 7.62
CA ALA A 270 -44.64 -13.20 8.96
C ALA A 270 -44.62 -12.20 10.16
N GLY A 271 -45.21 -11.02 9.98
CA GLY A 271 -45.49 -9.97 10.94
C GLY A 271 -46.29 -8.86 10.24
N ALA A 272 -47.19 -8.18 10.97
CA ALA A 272 -47.93 -7.02 10.46
C ALA A 272 -46.98 -5.81 10.34
N GLY A 273 -46.16 -5.79 9.28
CA GLY A 273 -45.13 -4.79 9.01
C GLY A 273 -45.41 -3.97 7.75
N LEU A 274 -44.87 -2.75 7.71
CA LEU A 274 -44.80 -1.97 6.48
C LEU A 274 -43.67 -2.49 5.61
N VAL A 275 -43.94 -2.66 4.32
CA VAL A 275 -42.98 -3.10 3.30
C VAL A 275 -43.10 -2.17 2.10
N LEU A 276 -42.02 -1.96 1.35
CA LEU A 276 -42.07 -1.24 0.08
C LEU A 276 -43.07 -1.94 -0.88
N ALA A 277 -43.93 -1.17 -1.56
CA ALA A 277 -45.02 -1.70 -2.38
C ALA A 277 -44.55 -2.69 -3.47
N ASN A 278 -43.37 -2.45 -4.05
CA ASN A 278 -42.77 -3.32 -5.08
C ASN A 278 -42.29 -4.70 -4.54
N GLY A 279 -42.13 -4.85 -3.22
CA GLY A 279 -41.81 -6.12 -2.56
C GLY A 279 -43.03 -7.04 -2.35
N VAL A 280 -44.24 -6.50 -2.51
CA VAL A 280 -45.51 -7.25 -2.48
C VAL A 280 -45.79 -7.81 -3.87
N ARG A 281 -44.88 -8.63 -4.41
CA ARG A 281 -45.27 -9.49 -5.54
C ARG A 281 -46.26 -10.50 -4.99
N GLU A 282 -47.49 -10.42 -5.48
CA GLU A 282 -48.57 -11.39 -5.29
C GLU A 282 -48.03 -12.81 -5.50
N ARG A 283 -47.58 -13.45 -4.42
CA ARG A 283 -47.49 -14.91 -4.39
C ARG A 283 -48.88 -15.38 -4.05
N HIS A 284 -49.65 -15.68 -5.09
CA HIS A 284 -50.83 -16.54 -5.00
C HIS A 284 -50.48 -17.85 -4.29
#